data_AF-A0AAN8IFQ9-F1
#
_entry.id   AF-A0AAN8IFQ9-F1
#
_cell.length_a   1.000
_cell.length_b   1.000
_cell.length_c   1.000
_cell.angle_alpha   90.00
_cell.angle_beta   90.00
_cell.angle_gamma   90.00
#
_symmetry.space_group_name_H-M   'P 1'
#
loop_
_entity.id
_entity.type
_entity.pdbx_description
1 polymer ?
#
loop_
_entity_poly.entity_id
_entity_poly.type
_entity_poly.pdbx_seq_one_letter_code
_entity_poly.pdbx_strand_id
1 'polypeptide(L)'
;MESDGRIHLHGDAAQQRLKNIMTEARRHKHLKVLFAIGGWENSQYFSLLTADHPRRTILIKNIVDNILKYDFDGVDLDWEYPVTGGSVEGTPADRRNYVHLMRELRNRFREIEEQN
;
A
#
# COMPACT_ATOMS: atom_id res chain seq x y z
N MET A 1 -4.17 8.22 -0.03
CA MET A 1 -5.05 7.03 -0.04
C MET A 1 -6.43 7.53 0.28
N GLU A 2 -7.43 7.12 -0.49
CA GLU A 2 -8.82 7.56 -0.30
C GLU A 2 -9.60 6.56 0.55
N SER A 3 -10.77 6.98 1.07
CA SER A 3 -11.63 6.16 1.93
C SER A 3 -12.22 4.91 1.25
N ASP A 4 -12.07 4.79 -0.07
CA ASP A 4 -12.50 3.63 -0.86
C ASP A 4 -11.36 2.65 -1.19
N GLY A 5 -10.12 3.00 -0.84
CA GLY A 5 -8.92 2.18 -1.08
C GLY A 5 -8.12 2.59 -2.31
N ARG A 6 -8.51 3.63 -3.05
CA ARG A 6 -7.71 4.13 -4.18
C ARG A 6 -6.46 4.86 -3.71
N ILE A 7 -5.38 4.70 -4.47
CA ILE A 7 -4.08 5.33 -4.21
C ILE A 7 -3.71 6.16 -5.43
N HIS A 8 -3.39 7.43 -5.19
CA HIS A 8 -3.10 8.39 -6.23
C HIS A 8 -1.74 9.04 -5.98
N LEU A 9 -0.94 9.14 -7.05
CA LEU A 9 0.24 9.97 -7.09
C LEU A 9 -0.12 11.31 -7.76
N HIS A 10 -0.27 12.36 -6.96
CA HIS A 10 -0.73 13.66 -7.42
C HIS A 10 0.44 14.59 -7.80
N GLY A 11 0.27 15.29 -8.93
CA GLY A 11 1.13 16.39 -9.36
C GLY A 11 2.36 15.96 -10.16
N ASP A 12 2.67 16.73 -11.20
CA ASP A 12 3.77 16.47 -12.13
C ASP A 12 5.12 16.39 -11.41
N ALA A 13 5.33 17.22 -10.40
CA ALA A 13 6.56 17.22 -9.62
C ALA A 13 6.77 15.90 -8.85
N ALA A 14 5.70 15.29 -8.32
CA ALA A 14 5.79 14.02 -7.62
C ALA A 14 6.06 12.86 -8.60
N GLN A 15 5.39 12.87 -9.75
CA GLN A 15 5.61 11.89 -10.81
C GLN A 15 7.05 11.97 -11.36
N GLN A 16 7.58 13.19 -11.55
CA GLN A 16 8.96 13.37 -12.01
C GLN A 16 9.97 12.90 -10.97
N ARG A 17 9.75 13.18 -9.67
CA ARG A 17 10.61 12.65 -8.60
C ARG A 17 10.61 11.12 -8.57
N LEU A 18 9.44 10.50 -8.66
CA LEU A 18 9.34 9.04 -8.71
C LEU A 18 10.12 8.49 -9.92
N LYS A 19 9.91 9.06 -11.11
CA LYS A 19 10.64 8.65 -12.32
C LYS A 19 12.15 8.74 -12.14
N ASN A 20 12.65 9.80 -11.50
CA ASN A 20 14.08 9.98 -11.25
C ASN A 20 14.62 8.92 -10.28
N ILE A 21 13.89 8.63 -9.18
CA ILE A 21 14.26 7.60 -8.20
C ILE A 21 14.31 6.22 -8.86
N MET A 22 13.26 5.85 -9.62
CA MET A 22 13.21 4.55 -10.29
C MET A 22 14.33 4.42 -11.34
N THR A 23 14.60 5.49 -12.10
CA THR A 23 15.70 5.50 -13.08
C THR A 23 17.04 5.24 -12.42
N GLU A 24 17.34 5.91 -11.30
CA GLU A 24 18.60 5.70 -10.59
C GLU A 24 18.66 4.31 -9.95
N ALA A 25 17.61 3.88 -9.26
CA ALA A 25 17.56 2.57 -8.62
C ALA A 25 17.81 1.42 -9.60
N ARG A 26 17.28 1.49 -10.83
CA ARG A 26 17.45 0.44 -11.85
C ARG A 26 18.88 0.36 -12.41
N ARG A 27 19.74 1.34 -12.13
CA ARG A 27 21.19 1.24 -12.39
C ARG A 27 21.91 0.33 -11.39
N HIS A 28 21.31 0.10 -10.22
CA HIS A 28 21.86 -0.69 -9.13
C HIS A 28 21.00 -1.94 -8.91
N LYS A 29 21.28 -3.01 -9.67
CA LYS A 29 20.45 -4.24 -9.73
C LYS A 29 20.19 -4.94 -8.38
N HIS A 30 20.91 -4.58 -7.32
CA HIS A 30 20.73 -5.13 -5.97
C HIS A 30 19.76 -4.32 -5.11
N LEU A 31 19.42 -3.09 -5.50
CA LEU A 31 18.48 -2.25 -4.78
C LEU A 31 17.04 -2.68 -5.07
N LYS A 32 16.24 -2.69 -4.01
CA LYS A 32 14.79 -2.84 -4.07
C LYS A 32 14.14 -1.52 -3.67
N VAL A 33 13.13 -1.10 -4.41
CA VAL A 33 12.34 0.09 -4.12
C VAL A 33 10.92 -0.34 -3.76
N LEU A 34 10.50 0.00 -2.54
CA LEU A 34 9.14 -0.20 -2.06
C LEU A 34 8.47 1.17 -2.00
N PHE A 35 7.16 1.23 -2.24
CA PHE A 35 6.38 2.44 -1.95
C PHE A 35 5.60 2.27 -0.67
N ALA A 36 5.66 3.28 0.20
CA ALA A 36 4.96 3.29 1.47
C ALA A 36 3.54 3.87 1.30
N ILE A 37 2.58 3.29 2.00
CA ILE A 37 1.21 3.79 2.15
C ILE A 37 0.97 4.01 3.64
N GLY A 38 0.54 5.21 4.01
CA GLY A 38 0.28 5.57 5.39
C GLY A 38 1.30 6.57 5.92
N GLY A 39 1.88 6.24 7.07
CA GLY A 39 2.61 7.14 7.94
C GLY A 39 1.67 7.85 8.91
N TRP A 40 2.27 8.64 9.80
CA TRP A 40 1.57 9.35 10.87
C TRP A 40 0.35 10.13 10.37
N GLU A 41 0.48 10.98 9.36
CA GLU A 41 -0.62 11.84 8.90
C GLU A 41 -1.61 11.18 7.93
N ASN A 42 -1.30 9.99 7.39
CA ASN A 42 -2.10 9.36 6.33
C ASN A 42 -2.64 7.97 6.70
N SER A 43 -2.78 7.69 7.99
CA SER A 43 -3.31 6.42 8.52
C SER A 43 -4.83 6.40 8.75
N GLN A 44 -5.53 7.52 8.52
CA GLN A 44 -6.94 7.74 8.89
C GLN A 44 -7.95 6.76 8.28
N TYR A 45 -7.63 6.14 7.14
CA TYR A 45 -8.56 5.22 6.46
C TYR A 45 -8.26 3.73 6.69
N PHE A 46 -7.15 3.36 7.33
CA PHE A 46 -6.81 1.93 7.46
C PHE A 46 -7.87 1.11 8.23
N SER A 47 -8.41 1.62 9.34
CA SER A 47 -9.44 0.91 10.11
C SER A 47 -10.71 0.69 9.27
N LEU A 48 -11.15 1.72 8.52
CA LEU A 48 -12.29 1.65 7.60
C LEU A 48 -12.06 0.63 6.47
N LEU A 49 -10.90 0.70 5.80
CA LEU A 49 -10.60 -0.12 4.63
C LEU A 49 -10.40 -1.58 5.01
N THR A 50 -9.73 -1.85 6.13
CA THR A 50 -9.45 -3.23 6.57
C THR A 50 -10.70 -3.94 7.07
N ALA A 51 -11.68 -3.22 7.62
CA ALA A 51 -12.92 -3.80 8.13
C ALA A 51 -13.87 -4.34 7.04
N ASP A 52 -13.72 -3.90 5.79
CA ASP A 52 -14.69 -4.16 4.72
C ASP A 52 -14.04 -4.90 3.54
N HIS A 53 -14.52 -6.12 3.25
CA HIS A 53 -13.93 -6.97 2.21
C HIS A 53 -13.90 -6.31 0.82
N PRO A 54 -14.98 -5.69 0.31
CA PRO A 54 -14.94 -4.94 -0.94
C PRO A 54 -13.86 -3.84 -0.97
N ARG A 55 -13.72 -3.04 0.10
CA ARG A 55 -12.66 -2.02 0.19
C ARG A 55 -11.27 -2.62 0.25
N ARG A 56 -11.05 -3.73 0.96
CA ARG A 56 -9.76 -4.45 0.93
C ARG A 56 -9.41 -4.88 -0.49
N THR A 57 -10.36 -5.41 -1.25
CA THR A 57 -10.16 -5.79 -2.66
C THR A 57 -9.74 -4.59 -3.52
N ILE A 58 -10.37 -3.42 -3.34
CA ILE A 58 -10.01 -2.20 -4.08
C ILE A 58 -8.60 -1.75 -3.71
N LEU A 59 -8.27 -1.72 -2.42
CA LEU A 59 -6.95 -1.35 -1.92
C LEU A 59 -5.86 -2.28 -2.46
N ILE A 60 -6.04 -3.59 -2.33
CA ILE A 60 -5.10 -4.60 -2.83
C ILE A 60 -4.92 -4.47 -4.35
N LYS A 61 -6.00 -4.27 -5.11
CA LYS A 61 -5.91 -4.04 -6.54
C LYS A 61 -5.09 -2.78 -6.85
N ASN A 62 -5.34 -1.67 -6.16
CA ASN A 62 -4.59 -0.44 -6.36
C ASN A 62 -3.11 -0.59 -5.99
N ILE A 63 -2.79 -1.31 -4.93
CA ILE A 63 -1.41 -1.63 -4.55
C ILE A 63 -0.71 -2.34 -5.70
N VAL A 64 -1.30 -3.44 -6.20
CA VAL A 64 -0.76 -4.21 -7.33
C VAL A 64 -0.61 -3.36 -8.58
N ASP A 65 -1.65 -2.60 -8.94
CA ASP A 65 -1.63 -1.75 -10.13
C ASP A 65 -0.47 -0.75 -10.04
N ASN A 66 -0.20 -0.17 -8.86
CA ASN A 66 0.92 0.76 -8.66
C ASN A 66 2.29 0.06 -8.71
N ILE A 67 2.41 -1.14 -8.13
CA ILE A 67 3.62 -1.99 -8.24
C ILE A 67 3.97 -2.20 -9.71
N LEU A 68 3.02 -2.69 -10.49
CA LEU A 68 3.23 -3.00 -11.91
C LEU A 68 3.44 -1.75 -12.76
N LYS A 69 2.68 -0.67 -12.51
CA LYS A 69 2.75 0.58 -13.28
C LYS A 69 4.09 1.30 -13.11
N TYR A 70 4.63 1.31 -11.89
CA TYR A 70 5.82 2.08 -11.55
C TYR A 70 7.05 1.19 -11.32
N ASP A 71 6.92 -0.12 -11.55
CA ASP A 71 7.99 -1.10 -11.41
C ASP A 71 8.57 -1.14 -9.98
N PHE A 72 7.73 -1.06 -8.94
CA PHE A 72 8.19 -1.23 -7.56
C PHE A 72 8.48 -2.71 -7.25
N ASP A 73 9.39 -2.95 -6.32
CA ASP A 73 9.73 -4.30 -5.84
C ASP A 73 8.80 -4.79 -4.72
N GLY A 74 7.93 -3.90 -4.21
CA GLY A 74 6.98 -4.21 -3.15
C GLY A 74 6.27 -2.97 -2.61
N VAL A 75 5.55 -3.17 -1.51
CA VAL A 75 4.80 -2.13 -0.79
C VAL A 75 5.15 -2.18 0.69
N ASP A 76 5.18 -1.03 1.33
CA ASP A 76 5.26 -0.88 2.77
C ASP A 76 3.92 -0.31 3.30
N LEU A 77 3.31 -1.00 4.26
CA LEU A 77 2.01 -0.62 4.82
C LEU A 77 2.20 -0.03 6.22
N ASP A 78 2.52 1.25 6.23
CA ASP A 78 2.87 2.03 7.41
C ASP A 78 1.61 2.54 8.12
N TRP A 79 0.82 1.63 8.69
CA TRP A 79 -0.33 2.00 9.52
C TRP A 79 0.14 2.33 10.93
N GLU A 80 0.02 3.59 11.31
CA GLU A 80 0.39 4.10 12.63
C GLU A 80 -0.83 4.61 13.42
N TYR A 81 -1.44 3.80 14.30
CA TYR A 81 -1.26 2.36 14.51
C TYR A 81 -2.63 1.66 14.53
N PRO A 82 -2.70 0.34 14.25
CA PRO A 82 -3.93 -0.40 14.44
C PRO A 82 -4.39 -0.34 15.90
N VAL A 83 -5.71 -0.27 16.12
CA VAL A 83 -6.35 -0.22 17.45
C VAL A 83 -6.19 1.13 18.17
N THR A 84 -4.98 1.58 18.48
CA THR A 84 -4.78 2.78 19.33
C THR A 84 -3.36 3.37 19.23
N GLY A 85 -3.20 4.64 19.61
CA GLY A 85 -1.89 5.31 19.75
C GLY A 85 -1.36 5.98 18.48
N GLY A 86 -2.15 5.96 17.41
CA GLY A 86 -1.86 6.68 16.17
C GLY A 86 -2.38 8.12 16.16
N SER A 87 -2.23 8.80 15.03
CA SER A 87 -2.87 10.11 14.80
C SER A 87 -4.40 10.03 14.75
N VAL A 88 -4.93 8.84 14.46
CA VAL A 88 -6.35 8.49 14.49
C VAL A 88 -6.52 7.20 15.26
N GLU A 89 -7.43 7.20 16.24
CA GLU A 89 -7.76 6.01 17.01
C GLU A 89 -8.51 4.99 16.16
N GLY A 90 -8.20 3.71 16.40
CA GLY A 90 -8.78 2.58 15.70
C GLY A 90 -9.84 1.86 16.54
N THR A 91 -10.01 0.58 16.26
CA THR A 91 -10.89 -0.31 17.02
C THR A 91 -10.17 -1.60 17.39
N PRO A 92 -10.60 -2.33 18.45
CA PRO A 92 -10.03 -3.64 18.75
C PRO A 92 -10.15 -4.66 17.60
N ALA A 93 -11.10 -4.47 16.68
CA ALA A 93 -11.28 -5.32 15.50
C ALA A 93 -10.14 -5.17 14.47
N ASP A 94 -9.43 -4.03 14.48
CA ASP A 94 -8.34 -3.72 13.55
C ASP A 94 -7.26 -4.81 13.55
N ARG A 95 -6.98 -5.41 14.72
CA ARG A 95 -6.03 -6.52 14.83
C ARG A 95 -6.38 -7.69 13.91
N ARG A 96 -7.66 -8.10 13.86
CA ARG A 96 -8.10 -9.20 12.98
C ARG A 96 -8.23 -8.73 11.55
N ASN A 97 -8.76 -7.53 11.34
CA ASN A 97 -8.97 -6.95 10.02
C ASN A 97 -7.66 -6.73 9.25
N TYR A 98 -6.60 -6.30 9.94
CA TYR A 98 -5.28 -6.15 9.35
C TYR A 98 -4.69 -7.50 8.92
N VAL A 99 -4.89 -8.56 9.71
CA VAL A 99 -4.49 -9.93 9.31
C VAL A 99 -5.24 -10.41 8.07
N HIS A 100 -6.53 -10.07 7.92
CA HIS A 100 -7.28 -10.36 6.70
C HIS A 100 -6.67 -9.64 5.49
N LEU A 101 -6.39 -8.33 5.61
CA LEU A 101 -5.72 -7.56 4.56
C LEU A 101 -4.37 -8.18 4.17
N MET A 102 -3.51 -8.52 5.15
CA MET A 102 -2.18 -9.08 4.86
C MET A 102 -2.26 -10.43 4.15
N ARG A 103 -3.19 -11.29 4.56
CA ARG A 103 -3.39 -12.61 3.93
C ARG A 103 -3.88 -12.47 2.50
N GLU A 104 -4.88 -11.63 2.27
CA GLU A 104 -5.43 -11.37 0.94
C GLU A 104 -4.38 -10.73 0.02
N LEU A 105 -3.60 -9.77 0.51
CA LEU A 105 -2.52 -9.13 -0.25
C LEU A 105 -1.42 -10.15 -0.63
N ARG A 106 -0.97 -10.99 0.32
CA ARG A 106 0.04 -12.02 0.04
C ARG A 106 -0.46 -13.06 -0.97
N ASN A 107 -1.72 -13.47 -0.88
CA ASN A 107 -2.33 -14.36 -1.87
C ASN A 107 -2.32 -13.71 -3.25
N ARG A 108 -2.73 -12.44 -3.34
CA ARG A 108 -2.72 -11.71 -4.61
C ARG A 108 -1.32 -11.61 -5.22
N PHE A 109 -0.28 -11.39 -4.41
CA PHE A 109 1.10 -11.40 -4.92
C PHE A 109 1.52 -12.77 -5.46
N ARG A 110 1.14 -13.88 -4.79
CA ARG A 110 1.42 -15.24 -5.30
C ARG A 110 0.77 -15.49 -6.65
N GLU A 111 -0.50 -15.10 -6.81
CA GLU A 111 -1.20 -15.25 -8.09
C GLU A 111 -0.49 -14.52 -9.24
N ILE A 112 0.10 -13.35 -8.98
CA ILE A 112 0.83 -12.56 -9.99
C ILE A 112 2.20 -13.19 -10.27
N GLU A 113 2.88 -13.69 -9.24
CA GLU A 113 4.15 -14.41 -9.38
C GLU A 113 4.00 -15.71 -10.20
N GLU A 114 2.87 -16.42 -10.05
CA GLU A 114 2.58 -17.66 -10.80
C GLU A 114 2.17 -17.43 -12.27
N GLN A 115 1.79 -16.19 -12.63
CA GLN A 115 1.35 -15.82 -13.98
C GLN A 115 2.49 -15.29 -14.87
N ASN A 116 3.67 -15.03 -14.31
CA ASN A 116 4.86 -14.51 -14.99
C ASN A 116 5.96 -15.56 -15.08
#